data_AF-A0A6J6MRP9-F1
#
_entry.id   AF-A0A6J6MRP9-F1
#
_cell.length_a   1.000
_cell.length_b   1.000
_cell.length_c   1.000
_cell.angle_alpha   90.00
_cell.angle_beta   90.00
_cell.angle_gamma   90.00
#
_symmetry.space_group_name_H-M   'P 1'
#
loop_
_entity.id
_entity.type
_entity.pdbx_description
1 polymer ?
#
loop_
_entity_poly.entity_id
_entity_poly.type
_entity_poly.pdbx_seq_one_letter_code
_entity_poly.pdbx_strand_id
1 'polypeptide(L)'
;MFNTAEIQPTGQVVPKVRRVEMVFGEPMYFSGDSSDQAVLRDVTNQIMEKIAELSKQEYVPNMYASEAKDAIKKSQEDEDQIESDEE
;
A
#
# COMPACT_ATOMS: atom_id res chain seq x y z
N MET A 1 -5.67 -6.88 -3.27
CA MET A 1 -6.39 -7.81 -2.39
C MET A 1 -7.35 -7.00 -1.57
N PHE A 2 -8.63 -7.38 -1.53
CA PHE A 2 -9.67 -6.58 -0.89
C PHE A 2 -10.14 -7.21 0.42
N ASN A 3 -10.69 -6.38 1.31
CA ASN A 3 -11.29 -6.73 2.60
C ASN A 3 -10.30 -7.19 3.68
N THR A 4 -9.00 -7.27 3.39
CA THR A 4 -8.02 -7.82 4.35
C THR A 4 -7.79 -6.92 5.55
N ALA A 5 -7.69 -5.62 5.32
CA ALA A 5 -7.47 -4.65 6.40
C ALA A 5 -8.62 -4.66 7.41
N GLU A 6 -9.86 -4.91 6.96
CA GLU A 6 -11.06 -4.97 7.79
C GLU A 6 -11.24 -6.34 8.45
N ILE A 7 -10.77 -7.41 7.81
CA ILE A 7 -10.79 -8.79 8.32
C ILE A 7 -9.80 -8.96 9.48
N GLN A 8 -8.58 -8.45 9.28
CA GLN A 8 -7.49 -8.57 10.23
C GLN A 8 -6.72 -7.24 10.33
N PRO A 9 -7.25 -6.25 11.06
CA PRO A 9 -6.53 -5.02 11.33
C PRO A 9 -5.25 -5.31 12.13
N THR A 10 -4.27 -4.41 12.03
CA THR A 10 -3.01 -4.50 12.77
C THR A 10 -3.29 -4.66 14.27
N GLY A 11 -2.65 -5.65 14.91
CA GLY A 11 -2.86 -5.99 16.32
C GLY A 11 -3.95 -7.04 16.58
N GLN A 12 -4.77 -7.38 15.59
CA GLN A 12 -5.80 -8.41 15.73
C GLN A 12 -5.23 -9.80 15.39
N VAL A 13 -5.12 -10.68 16.41
CA VAL A 13 -4.56 -12.04 16.24
C VAL A 13 -5.52 -12.96 15.48
N VAL A 14 -6.80 -12.94 15.82
CA VAL A 14 -7.82 -13.82 15.21
C VAL A 14 -8.64 -13.01 14.19
N PRO A 15 -8.66 -13.37 12.90
CA PRO A 15 -9.39 -12.64 11.87
C PRO A 15 -10.91 -12.82 11.98
N LYS A 16 -11.67 -11.85 11.45
CA LYS A 16 -13.14 -11.95 11.31
C LYS A 16 -13.49 -12.88 10.15
N VAL A 17 -14.51 -13.73 10.31
CA VAL A 17 -14.99 -14.59 9.22
C VAL A 17 -15.69 -13.74 8.15
N ARG A 18 -14.96 -13.40 7.08
CA ARG A 18 -15.47 -12.71 5.88
C ARG A 18 -14.71 -13.20 4.65
N ARG A 19 -15.13 -12.76 3.46
CA ARG A 19 -14.52 -13.15 2.18
C ARG A 19 -13.41 -12.18 1.78
N VAL A 20 -12.23 -12.74 1.49
CA VAL A 20 -11.15 -12.03 0.79
C VAL A 20 -11.40 -12.12 -0.71
N GLU A 21 -11.12 -11.04 -1.42
CA GLU A 21 -11.22 -11.00 -2.89
C GLU A 21 -9.87 -10.67 -3.53
N MET A 22 -9.59 -11.38 -4.62
CA MET A 22 -8.39 -11.22 -5.45
C MET A 22 -8.82 -10.95 -6.88
N VAL A 23 -8.31 -9.86 -7.44
CA VAL A 23 -8.55 -9.45 -8.82
C VAL A 23 -7.24 -9.56 -9.59
N PHE A 24 -7.29 -10.21 -10.74
CA PHE A 24 -6.17 -10.30 -11.67
C PHE A 24 -6.44 -9.39 -12.87
N GLY A 25 -5.42 -8.64 -13.29
CA GLY A 25 -5.48 -7.79 -14.46
C GLY A 25 -5.32 -8.56 -15.76
N GLU A 26 -5.50 -7.85 -16.87
CA GLU A 26 -5.17 -8.39 -18.20
C GLU A 26 -3.66 -8.62 -18.34
N PRO A 27 -3.22 -9.62 -19.15
CA PRO A 27 -1.81 -9.82 -19.42
C PRO A 27 -1.16 -8.60 -20.08
N MET A 28 0.01 -8.20 -19.57
CA MET A 28 0.84 -7.15 -20.17
C MET A 28 2.03 -7.76 -20.89
N TYR A 29 2.41 -7.17 -22.01
CA TYR A 29 3.54 -7.62 -22.84
C TYR A 29 4.51 -6.46 -23.01
N PHE A 30 5.79 -6.72 -22.77
CA PHE A 30 6.84 -5.71 -22.84
C PHE A 30 7.93 -6.14 -23.83
N SER A 31 8.53 -5.17 -24.49
CA SER A 31 9.65 -5.36 -25.41
C SER A 31 10.76 -4.37 -25.08
N GLY A 32 12.02 -4.78 -25.25
CA GLY A 32 13.18 -3.93 -24.99
C GLY A 32 14.35 -4.74 -24.46
N ASP A 33 15.46 -4.05 -24.19
CA ASP A 33 16.64 -4.66 -23.57
C ASP A 33 16.42 -4.81 -22.06
N SER A 34 16.37 -6.05 -21.58
CA SER A 34 16.22 -6.36 -20.15
C SER A 34 17.44 -5.99 -19.30
N SER A 35 18.56 -5.63 -19.92
CA SER A 35 19.75 -5.12 -19.21
C SER A 35 19.73 -3.59 -19.05
N ASP A 36 18.86 -2.88 -19.77
CA ASP A 36 18.72 -1.43 -19.65
C ASP A 36 17.80 -1.06 -18.48
N GLN A 37 18.36 -0.35 -17.50
CA GLN A 37 17.63 0.11 -16.32
C GLN A 37 16.50 1.09 -16.67
N ALA A 38 16.64 1.89 -17.73
CA ALA A 38 15.59 2.81 -18.15
C ALA A 38 14.36 2.04 -18.66
N VAL A 39 14.57 0.98 -19.44
CA VAL A 39 13.50 0.09 -19.91
C VAL A 39 12.82 -0.61 -18.73
N LEU A 40 13.59 -1.17 -17.79
CA LEU A 40 13.02 -1.82 -16.60
C LEU A 40 12.21 -0.84 -15.73
N ARG A 41 12.68 0.41 -15.59
CA ARG A 41 11.98 1.43 -14.83
C ARG A 41 10.66 1.81 -15.48
N ASP A 42 10.66 1.97 -16.79
CA ASP A 42 9.45 2.27 -17.57
C ASP A 42 8.42 1.14 -17.46
N VAL A 43 8.83 -0.11 -17.67
CA VAL A 43 7.97 -1.30 -17.49
C VAL A 43 7.39 -1.36 -16.08
N THR A 44 8.21 -1.09 -15.07
CA THR A 44 7.75 -1.06 -13.67
C THR A 44 6.68 0.00 -13.45
N ASN A 45 6.85 1.20 -14.02
CA ASN A 45 5.86 2.27 -13.90
C ASN A 45 4.51 1.86 -14.52
N GLN A 46 4.52 1.26 -15.70
CA GLN A 46 3.31 0.77 -16.36
C GLN A 46 2.59 -0.29 -15.51
N ILE A 47 3.34 -1.21 -14.89
CA ILE A 47 2.77 -2.22 -13.98
C ILE A 47 2.12 -1.55 -12.76
N MET A 48 2.80 -0.58 -12.15
CA MET A 48 2.29 0.12 -10.98
C MET A 48 1.02 0.92 -11.29
N GLU A 49 0.96 1.57 -12.45
CA GLU A 49 -0.24 2.27 -12.93
C GLU A 49 -1.42 1.31 -13.08
N LYS A 50 -1.22 0.15 -13.72
CA LYS A 50 -2.27 -0.88 -13.83
C LYS A 50 -2.72 -1.45 -12.51
N ILE A 51 -1.81 -1.67 -11.56
CA ILE A 51 -2.19 -2.08 -10.21
C ILE A 51 -3.03 -0.99 -9.54
N ALA A 52 -2.65 0.28 -9.65
CA ALA A 52 -3.40 1.39 -9.07
C ALA A 52 -4.83 1.44 -9.62
N GLU A 53 -5.00 1.38 -10.94
CA GLU A 53 -6.32 1.32 -11.61
C GLU A 53 -7.20 0.18 -11.08
N LEU A 54 -6.63 -1.02 -10.91
CA LEU A 54 -7.36 -2.21 -10.45
C LEU A 54 -7.63 -2.23 -8.95
N SER A 55 -6.75 -1.62 -8.14
CA SER A 55 -6.78 -1.73 -6.69
C SER A 55 -7.97 -1.01 -6.04
N LYS A 56 -8.56 -0.02 -6.70
CA LYS A 56 -9.55 0.92 -6.12
C LYS A 56 -9.08 1.60 -4.82
N GLN A 57 -7.79 1.51 -4.53
CA GLN A 57 -7.15 2.11 -3.37
C GLN A 57 -6.44 3.38 -3.82
N GLU A 58 -6.33 4.33 -2.90
CA GLU A 58 -5.56 5.54 -3.16
C GLU A 58 -4.07 5.18 -3.27
N TYR A 59 -3.50 5.44 -4.44
CA TYR A 59 -2.08 5.23 -4.68
C TYR A 59 -1.29 6.48 -4.28
N VAL A 60 -0.26 6.31 -3.45
CA VAL A 60 0.62 7.42 -3.02
C VAL A 60 1.95 7.34 -3.79
N PRO A 61 2.19 8.19 -4.80
CA PRO A 61 3.33 8.04 -5.71
C PRO A 61 4.67 8.51 -5.13
N ASN A 62 4.64 9.38 -4.11
CA ASN A 62 5.82 10.13 -3.64
C ASN A 62 6.23 9.81 -2.19
N MET A 63 5.69 8.76 -1.58
CA MET A 63 5.98 8.41 -0.19
C MET A 63 6.17 6.91 -0.04
N TYR A 64 7.22 6.52 0.68
CA TYR A 64 7.43 5.11 1.02
C TYR A 64 6.53 4.68 2.17
N ALA A 65 6.16 3.40 2.18
CA ALA A 65 5.34 2.83 3.24
C ALA A 65 5.99 2.91 4.63
N SER A 66 7.32 2.89 4.72
CA SER A 66 8.04 3.09 5.98
C SER A 66 7.88 4.51 6.50
N GLU A 67 8.10 5.51 5.63
CA GLU A 67 7.96 6.93 5.98
C GLU A 67 6.52 7.25 6.42
N ALA A 68 5.52 6.69 5.73
CA ALA A 68 4.12 6.83 6.09
C ALA A 68 3.83 6.23 7.49
N LYS A 69 4.37 5.05 7.79
CA LYS A 69 4.21 4.41 9.11
C LYS A 69 4.88 5.20 10.23
N ASP A 70 6.09 5.71 9.97
CA ASP A 70 6.83 6.52 10.94
C ASP A 70 6.09 7.83 11.22
N ALA A 71 5.52 8.47 10.19
CA ALA A 71 4.69 9.66 10.35
C ALA A 71 3.43 9.40 11.20
N ILE A 72 2.72 8.30 10.95
CA ILE A 72 1.52 7.90 11.72
C ILE A 72 1.88 7.64 13.19
N LYS A 73 2.99 6.92 13.44
CA LYS A 73 3.45 6.64 14.80
C LYS A 73 3.78 7.93 15.55
N LYS A 74 4.46 8.86 14.90
CA LYS A 74 4.80 10.15 15.49
C LYS A 74 3.56 10.97 15.84
N SER A 75 2.56 11.03 14.94
CA SER A 75 1.30 11.74 15.25
C SER A 75 0.56 11.15 16.45
N GLN A 76 0.58 9.82 16.61
CA GLN A 76 -0.04 9.16 17.77
C GLN A 76 0.71 9.49 19.07
N GLU A 77 2.04 9.47 19.05
CA GLU A 77 2.87 9.83 20.21
C GLU A 77 2.71 11.31 20.61
N ASP A 78 2.51 12.20 19.63
CA ASP A 78 2.25 13.63 19.86
C ASP A 78 0.84 13.86 20.45
N GLU A 79 -0.18 13.14 19.96
CA GLU A 79 -1.56 13.19 20.51
C GLU A 79 -1.61 12.67 21.96
N ASP A 80 -0.97 11.53 22.24
CA ASP A 80 -0.90 10.95 23.59
C ASP A 80 -0.19 11.89 24.58
N GLN A 81 0.84 12.62 24.14
CA GLN A 81 1.56 13.61 24.96
C GLN A 81 0.67 14.82 25.29
N ILE A 82 -0.07 15.33 24.31
CA ILE A 82 -0.99 16.47 24.51
C ILE A 82 -2.08 16.09 25.50
N GLU A 83 -2.69 14.91 25.39
CA GLU A 83 -3.73 14.45 26.32
C GLU A 83 -3.17 14.28 27.75
N SER A 84 -1.92 13.83 27.89
CA SER A 84 -1.26 13.69 29.19
C SER A 84 -0.87 15.01 29.86
N ASP A 85 -0.63 16.06 29.06
CA ASP A 85 -0.29 17.40 29.55
C ASP A 85 -1.55 18.23 29.92
N GLU A 86 -2.73 17.82 29.44
CA GLU A 86 -4.04 18.43 29.74
C GLU A 86 -4.76 17.84 30.97
N GLU A 87 -4.25 16.75 31.56
CA GLU A 87 -4.75 16.08 32.79
C GLU A 87 -4.01 16.53 34.07
#